data_AF-E4XP91-F1
#
_entry.id   AF-E4XP91-F1
#
_cell.length_a   1.000
_cell.length_b   1.000
_cell.length_c   1.000
_cell.angle_alpha   90.00
_cell.angle_beta   90.00
_cell.angle_gamma   90.00
#
_symmetry.space_group_name_H-M   'P 1'
#
loop_
_entity.id
_entity.type
_entity.pdbx_description
1 polymer ?
#
loop_
_entity_poly.entity_id
_entity_poly.type
_entity_poly.pdbx_seq_one_letter_code
_entity_poly.pdbx_strand_id
1 'polypeptide(L)'
;MTSKIEIMNSFDRFLAIQSRKVDVQKAYFSSPKMTVLTNSISAAAASFESTWTDLICAVNNLQSLINPVIVPKIEAMKKLLFQLKTDLDNFVEEKRVAIPRLFFVADEEVLELFAICHPCCTSGDNFDLVAPILEKLYEGVKSVEHDDDFITAMISRLGEKVLLARPVSFKTSPEDWLPRSEESMKVTVELSIQKAYETFDKFENRVEWIKSNSAQASIVVIQIKHAEMVDEAIASQIDEGIVKKSNRARSMYNSELDHNPGSQPRSSLPNDL
;
A
#
# COMPACT_ATOMS: atom_id res chain seq x y z
N MET A 1 3.68 -35.61 -48.10
CA MET A 1 4.35 -35.42 -46.78
C MET A 1 4.36 -33.94 -46.37
N THR A 2 4.70 -33.02 -47.28
CA THR A 2 4.72 -31.56 -47.10
C THR A 2 3.38 -30.97 -46.60
N SER A 3 2.25 -31.36 -47.20
CA SER A 3 0.93 -30.85 -46.79
C SER A 3 0.53 -31.22 -45.35
N LYS A 4 0.92 -32.39 -44.84
CA LYS A 4 0.60 -32.79 -43.45
C LYS A 4 1.41 -32.00 -42.42
N ILE A 5 2.66 -31.67 -42.76
CA ILE A 5 3.54 -30.83 -41.95
C ILE A 5 3.03 -29.38 -41.95
N GLU A 6 2.58 -28.86 -43.10
CA GLU A 6 1.99 -27.52 -43.21
C GLU A 6 0.68 -27.37 -42.42
N ILE A 7 -0.17 -28.40 -42.43
CA ILE A 7 -1.38 -28.45 -41.59
C ILE A 7 -1.00 -28.38 -40.12
N MET A 8 -0.04 -29.21 -39.70
CA MET A 8 0.37 -29.28 -38.30
C MET A 8 0.96 -27.96 -37.82
N ASN A 9 1.85 -27.35 -38.61
CA ASN A 9 2.40 -26.03 -38.32
C ASN A 9 1.33 -24.93 -38.23
N SER A 10 0.31 -24.97 -39.09
CA SER A 10 -0.78 -23.99 -39.07
C SER A 10 -1.72 -24.21 -37.88
N PHE A 11 -1.92 -25.47 -37.49
CA PHE A 11 -2.67 -25.84 -36.30
C PHE A 11 -1.94 -25.43 -35.01
N ASP A 12 -0.63 -25.63 -34.91
CA ASP A 12 0.17 -25.20 -33.76
C ASP A 12 0.13 -23.67 -33.60
N ARG A 13 0.15 -22.91 -34.71
CA ARG A 13 -0.02 -21.46 -34.69
C ARG A 13 -1.41 -21.05 -34.20
N PHE A 14 -2.44 -21.75 -34.65
CA PHE A 14 -3.80 -21.51 -34.21
C PHE A 14 -3.98 -21.81 -32.71
N LEU A 15 -3.44 -22.95 -32.23
CA LEU A 15 -3.44 -23.30 -30.81
C LEU A 15 -2.66 -22.30 -29.95
N ALA A 16 -1.50 -21.81 -30.44
CA ALA A 16 -0.75 -20.78 -29.74
C ALA A 16 -1.56 -19.49 -29.56
N ILE A 17 -2.34 -19.09 -30.58
CA ILE A 17 -3.25 -17.94 -30.47
C ILE A 17 -4.39 -18.24 -29.51
N GLN A 18 -4.98 -19.45 -29.54
CA GLN A 18 -6.02 -19.82 -28.58
C GLN A 18 -5.53 -19.77 -27.13
N SER A 19 -4.38 -20.38 -26.83
CA SER A 19 -3.81 -20.35 -25.47
C SER A 19 -3.55 -18.91 -25.02
N ARG A 20 -2.89 -18.12 -25.88
CA ARG A 20 -2.54 -16.75 -25.54
C ARG A 20 -3.76 -15.84 -25.47
N LYS A 21 -4.81 -16.16 -26.24
CA LYS A 21 -6.13 -15.54 -26.12
C LYS A 21 -6.68 -15.85 -24.75
N VAL A 22 -6.70 -17.09 -24.27
CA VAL A 22 -7.20 -17.41 -22.93
C VAL A 22 -6.43 -16.63 -21.85
N ASP A 23 -5.11 -16.50 -21.96
CA ASP A 23 -4.30 -15.73 -21.00
C ASP A 23 -4.68 -14.25 -21.00
N VAL A 24 -4.71 -13.64 -22.19
CA VAL A 24 -5.14 -12.24 -22.35
C VAL A 24 -6.59 -12.09 -21.94
N GLN A 25 -7.47 -13.07 -22.20
CA GLN A 25 -8.87 -13.02 -21.84
C GLN A 25 -9.08 -13.15 -20.34
N LYS A 26 -8.28 -13.95 -19.64
CA LYS A 26 -8.30 -14.00 -18.19
C LYS A 26 -7.82 -12.68 -17.61
N ALA A 27 -6.78 -12.09 -18.21
CA ALA A 27 -6.27 -10.78 -17.84
C ALA A 27 -7.11 -9.59 -18.35
N TYR A 28 -8.09 -9.80 -19.25
CA TYR A 28 -8.88 -8.76 -19.93
C TYR A 28 -10.41 -8.84 -19.68
N PHE A 29 -10.98 -10.04 -19.61
CA PHE A 29 -12.43 -10.33 -19.56
C PHE A 29 -12.91 -10.96 -18.25
N SER A 30 -12.03 -11.17 -17.25
CA SER A 30 -12.48 -11.60 -15.92
C SER A 30 -13.39 -10.58 -15.23
N SER A 31 -13.39 -9.31 -15.68
CA SER A 31 -14.36 -8.29 -15.28
C SER A 31 -14.98 -7.61 -16.51
N PRO A 32 -16.32 -7.52 -16.62
CA PRO A 32 -17.03 -6.79 -17.69
C PRO A 32 -16.67 -5.30 -17.83
N LYS A 33 -15.83 -4.76 -16.94
CA LYS A 33 -15.54 -3.32 -16.75
C LYS A 33 -14.19 -2.87 -17.32
N MET A 34 -13.35 -3.77 -17.85
CA MET A 34 -12.02 -3.43 -18.37
C MET A 34 -12.00 -2.87 -19.80
N THR A 35 -13.15 -2.88 -20.47
CA THR A 35 -13.36 -2.17 -21.75
C THR A 35 -13.16 -0.66 -21.65
N VAL A 36 -12.98 -0.12 -20.44
CA VAL A 36 -12.91 1.32 -20.19
C VAL A 36 -11.51 1.82 -19.84
N LEU A 37 -10.52 0.92 -19.74
CA LEU A 37 -9.19 1.30 -19.23
C LEU A 37 -8.36 2.19 -20.17
N THR A 38 -8.53 2.07 -21.49
CA THR A 38 -8.16 3.10 -22.47
C THR A 38 -8.95 2.90 -23.78
N ASN A 39 -9.31 3.99 -24.47
CA ASN A 39 -10.02 3.92 -25.76
C ASN A 39 -9.25 3.13 -26.83
N SER A 40 -7.92 3.14 -26.78
CA SER A 40 -7.07 2.44 -27.76
C SER A 40 -7.04 0.92 -27.50
N ILE A 41 -6.82 0.49 -26.25
CA ILE A 41 -6.78 -0.94 -25.88
C ILE A 41 -8.16 -1.57 -26.05
N SER A 42 -9.23 -0.85 -25.69
CA SER A 42 -10.60 -1.33 -25.86
C SER A 42 -11.03 -1.47 -27.32
N ALA A 43 -10.69 -0.50 -28.17
CA ALA A 43 -10.94 -0.62 -29.61
C ALA A 43 -10.14 -1.77 -30.24
N ALA A 44 -8.87 -1.94 -29.86
CA ALA A 44 -8.05 -3.05 -30.32
C ALA A 44 -8.60 -4.41 -29.87
N ALA A 45 -9.05 -4.53 -28.62
CA ALA A 45 -9.65 -5.74 -28.08
C ALA A 45 -11.00 -6.08 -28.74
N ALA A 46 -11.85 -5.08 -28.98
CA ALA A 46 -13.11 -5.28 -29.71
C ALA A 46 -12.87 -5.73 -31.16
N SER A 47 -11.90 -5.11 -31.84
CA SER A 47 -11.48 -5.52 -33.19
C SER A 47 -10.93 -6.95 -33.19
N PHE A 48 -10.17 -7.33 -32.17
CA PHE A 48 -9.66 -8.69 -31.99
C PHE A 48 -10.80 -9.69 -31.82
N GLU A 49 -11.77 -9.43 -30.93
CA GLU A 49 -12.89 -10.34 -30.68
C GLU A 49 -13.80 -10.53 -31.91
N SER A 50 -14.09 -9.45 -32.64
CA SER A 50 -14.83 -9.54 -33.91
C SER A 50 -14.08 -10.42 -34.92
N THR A 51 -12.79 -10.13 -35.14
CA THR A 51 -11.98 -10.88 -36.11
C THR A 51 -11.80 -12.34 -35.68
N TRP A 52 -11.75 -12.60 -34.37
CA TRP A 52 -11.61 -13.94 -33.81
C TRP A 52 -12.86 -14.77 -34.03
N THR A 53 -14.04 -14.15 -33.84
CA THR A 53 -15.33 -14.78 -34.10
C THR A 53 -15.46 -15.15 -35.57
N ASP A 54 -15.11 -14.22 -36.47
CA ASP A 54 -15.08 -14.47 -37.91
C ASP A 54 -14.12 -15.61 -38.29
N LEU A 55 -12.95 -15.67 -37.63
CA LEU A 55 -11.96 -16.70 -37.85
C LEU A 55 -12.46 -18.07 -37.40
N ILE A 56 -13.08 -18.18 -36.22
CA ILE A 56 -13.67 -19.44 -35.75
C ILE A 56 -14.76 -19.91 -36.70
N CYS A 57 -15.63 -19.01 -37.17
CA CYS A 57 -16.68 -19.36 -38.14
C CYS A 57 -16.11 -19.82 -39.50
N ALA A 58 -14.93 -19.31 -39.89
CA ALA A 58 -14.25 -19.72 -41.11
C ALA A 58 -13.47 -21.04 -40.97
N VAL A 59 -13.00 -21.38 -39.77
CA VAL A 59 -12.27 -22.61 -39.48
C VAL A 59 -13.25 -23.74 -39.16
N ASN A 60 -13.79 -24.36 -40.22
CA ASN A 60 -14.73 -25.49 -40.08
C ASN A 60 -14.04 -26.87 -40.04
N ASN A 61 -12.78 -26.98 -40.48
CA ASN A 61 -11.98 -28.21 -40.44
C ASN A 61 -10.47 -27.91 -40.50
N LEU A 62 -9.63 -28.92 -40.26
CA LEU A 62 -8.15 -28.77 -40.29
C LEU A 62 -7.58 -28.34 -41.65
N GLN A 63 -8.23 -28.68 -42.77
CA GLN A 63 -7.79 -28.26 -44.11
C GLN A 63 -7.99 -26.76 -44.34
N SER A 64 -8.95 -26.15 -43.65
CA SER A 64 -9.22 -24.71 -43.70
C SER A 64 -8.04 -23.88 -43.18
N LEU A 65 -7.20 -24.45 -42.30
CA LEU A 65 -6.06 -23.76 -41.70
C LEU A 65 -4.91 -23.49 -42.67
N ILE A 66 -4.84 -24.20 -43.80
CA ILE A 66 -3.87 -23.93 -44.86
C ILE A 66 -4.45 -22.99 -45.94
N ASN A 67 -5.71 -22.55 -45.80
CA ASN A 67 -6.33 -21.70 -46.80
C ASN A 67 -5.52 -20.39 -46.91
N PRO A 68 -5.05 -20.00 -48.11
CA PRO A 68 -4.24 -18.79 -48.31
C PRO A 68 -4.95 -17.50 -47.88
N VAL A 69 -6.28 -17.53 -47.69
CA VAL A 69 -7.06 -16.42 -47.16
C VAL A 69 -7.10 -16.41 -45.61
N ILE A 70 -6.98 -17.57 -44.97
CA ILE A 70 -7.10 -17.73 -43.51
C ILE A 70 -5.73 -17.55 -42.83
N VAL A 71 -4.66 -18.07 -43.43
CA VAL A 71 -3.29 -17.97 -42.89
C VAL A 71 -2.88 -16.52 -42.59
N PRO A 72 -3.09 -15.53 -43.49
CA PRO A 72 -2.76 -14.13 -43.18
C PRO A 72 -3.61 -13.55 -42.04
N LYS A 73 -4.87 -13.97 -41.90
CA LYS A 73 -5.74 -13.55 -40.79
C LYS A 73 -5.23 -14.08 -39.45
N ILE A 74 -4.76 -15.33 -39.41
CA ILE A 74 -4.14 -15.95 -38.22
C ILE A 74 -2.87 -15.17 -37.82
N GLU A 75 -1.99 -14.83 -38.76
CA GLU A 75 -0.77 -14.06 -38.48
C GLU A 75 -1.09 -12.62 -38.03
N ALA A 76 -2.06 -11.97 -38.66
CA ALA A 76 -2.54 -10.65 -38.24
C ALA A 76 -3.08 -10.68 -36.79
N MET A 77 -3.85 -11.72 -36.46
CA MET A 77 -4.39 -11.94 -35.12
C MET A 77 -3.29 -12.09 -34.07
N LYS A 78 -2.26 -12.88 -34.38
CA LYS A 78 -1.10 -13.08 -33.51
C LYS A 78 -0.39 -11.75 -33.23
N LYS A 79 -0.23 -10.91 -34.25
CA LYS A 79 0.38 -9.57 -34.10
C LYS A 79 -0.47 -8.65 -33.23
N LEU A 80 -1.79 -8.62 -33.45
CA LEU A 80 -2.71 -7.81 -32.64
C LEU A 80 -2.67 -8.24 -31.17
N LEU A 81 -2.68 -9.55 -30.91
CA LEU A 81 -2.64 -10.07 -29.54
C LEU A 81 -1.31 -9.77 -28.86
N PHE A 82 -0.19 -9.85 -29.59
CA PHE A 82 1.12 -9.45 -29.06
C PHE A 82 1.12 -7.98 -28.67
N GLN A 83 0.63 -7.10 -29.55
CA GLN A 83 0.54 -5.66 -29.29
C GLN A 83 -0.33 -5.39 -28.06
N LEU A 84 -1.51 -6.01 -27.98
CA LEU A 84 -2.43 -5.84 -26.85
C LEU A 84 -1.78 -6.24 -25.52
N LYS A 85 -1.03 -7.35 -25.49
CA LYS A 85 -0.29 -7.75 -24.28
C LYS A 85 0.78 -6.73 -23.90
N THR A 86 1.56 -6.26 -24.87
CA THR A 86 2.58 -5.24 -24.63
C THR A 86 1.98 -3.93 -24.14
N ASP A 87 0.85 -3.50 -24.69
CA ASP A 87 0.17 -2.27 -24.27
C ASP A 87 -0.37 -2.41 -22.83
N LEU A 88 -0.91 -3.57 -22.47
CA LEU A 88 -1.34 -3.87 -21.10
C LEU A 88 -0.16 -3.88 -20.12
N ASP A 89 0.96 -4.50 -20.50
CA ASP A 89 2.15 -4.54 -19.66
C ASP A 89 2.71 -3.14 -19.42
N ASN A 90 2.82 -2.34 -20.47
CA ASN A 90 3.24 -0.95 -20.36
C ASN A 90 2.28 -0.13 -19.48
N PHE A 91 0.97 -0.34 -19.59
CA PHE A 91 -0.02 0.33 -18.75
C PHE A 91 0.18 -0.03 -17.27
N VAL A 92 0.27 -1.32 -16.94
CA VAL A 92 0.48 -1.77 -15.54
C VAL A 92 1.78 -1.21 -14.98
N GLU A 93 2.86 -1.25 -15.76
CA GLU A 93 4.15 -0.70 -15.35
C GLU A 93 4.11 0.82 -15.14
N GLU A 94 3.42 1.57 -16.01
CA GLU A 94 3.17 3.00 -15.83
C GLU A 94 2.44 3.27 -14.50
N LYS A 95 1.40 2.49 -14.20
CA LYS A 95 0.64 2.61 -12.95
C LYS A 95 1.46 2.27 -11.72
N ARG A 96 2.35 1.27 -11.81
CA ARG A 96 3.28 0.90 -10.72
C ARG A 96 4.33 1.96 -10.43
N VAL A 97 4.84 2.64 -11.46
CA VAL A 97 5.76 3.76 -11.28
C VAL A 97 5.05 4.93 -10.57
N ALA A 98 3.78 5.18 -10.89
CA ALA A 98 2.99 6.22 -10.24
C ALA A 98 2.62 5.86 -8.78
N ILE A 99 2.23 4.62 -8.52
CA ILE A 99 1.87 4.12 -7.18
C ILE A 99 2.74 2.89 -6.84
N PRO A 100 3.87 3.07 -6.15
CA PRO A 100 4.80 1.97 -5.85
C PRO A 100 4.20 0.83 -5.01
N ARG A 101 3.11 1.04 -4.28
CA ARG A 101 2.42 -0.06 -3.57
C ARG A 101 1.81 -1.09 -4.52
N LEU A 102 1.54 -0.73 -5.78
CA LEU A 102 0.99 -1.65 -6.77
C LEU A 102 1.97 -2.76 -7.19
N PHE A 103 3.24 -2.71 -6.77
CA PHE A 103 4.18 -3.82 -6.94
C PHE A 103 3.83 -5.04 -6.05
N PHE A 104 3.01 -4.86 -5.01
CA PHE A 104 2.60 -5.95 -4.11
C PHE A 104 1.36 -6.72 -4.57
N VAL A 105 0.70 -6.26 -5.64
CA VAL A 105 -0.51 -6.87 -6.19
C VAL A 105 -0.23 -7.42 -7.59
N ALA A 106 -1.00 -8.45 -7.96
CA ALA A 106 -0.86 -9.08 -9.27
C ALA A 106 -1.36 -8.15 -10.40
N ASP A 107 -0.89 -8.36 -11.62
CA ASP A 107 -1.24 -7.53 -12.78
C ASP A 107 -2.76 -7.46 -12.98
N GLU A 108 -3.46 -8.58 -12.79
CA GLU A 108 -4.91 -8.65 -12.92
C GLU A 108 -5.64 -7.77 -11.91
N GLU A 109 -5.10 -7.65 -10.69
CA GLU A 109 -5.70 -6.85 -9.61
C GLU A 109 -5.47 -5.35 -9.83
N VAL A 110 -4.33 -4.98 -10.41
CA VAL A 110 -4.09 -3.59 -10.86
C VAL A 110 -5.11 -3.21 -11.93
N LEU A 111 -5.30 -4.07 -12.93
CA LEU A 111 -6.27 -3.81 -13.99
C LEU A 111 -7.70 -3.74 -13.44
N GLU A 112 -8.06 -4.64 -12.53
CA GLU A 112 -9.37 -4.65 -11.87
C GLU A 112 -9.63 -3.36 -11.06
N LEU A 113 -8.65 -2.90 -10.27
CA LEU A 113 -8.72 -1.65 -9.52
C LEU A 113 -9.04 -0.46 -10.43
N PHE A 114 -8.27 -0.28 -11.50
CA PHE A 114 -8.46 0.84 -12.41
C PHE A 114 -9.76 0.72 -13.23
N ALA A 115 -10.23 -0.51 -13.48
CA ALA A 115 -11.46 -0.73 -14.21
C ALA A 115 -12.69 -0.40 -13.37
N ILE A 116 -12.69 -0.79 -12.09
CA ILE A 116 -13.77 -0.49 -11.15
C ILE A 116 -13.85 1.02 -10.88
N CYS A 117 -12.70 1.66 -10.70
CA CYS A 117 -12.61 3.09 -10.40
C CYS A 117 -12.71 3.99 -11.64
N HIS A 118 -13.04 3.44 -12.82
CA HIS A 118 -13.19 4.27 -14.01
C HIS A 118 -14.42 5.20 -13.87
N PRO A 119 -14.34 6.49 -14.28
CA PRO A 119 -15.43 7.47 -14.14
C PRO A 119 -16.79 7.07 -14.74
N CYS A 120 -16.81 6.17 -15.73
CA CYS A 120 -18.05 5.65 -16.32
C CYS A 120 -18.73 4.54 -15.50
N CYS A 121 -18.08 4.02 -14.45
CA CYS A 121 -18.55 2.90 -13.64
C CYS A 121 -18.92 3.30 -12.21
N THR A 122 -18.90 4.61 -11.91
CA THR A 122 -19.09 5.19 -10.58
C THR A 122 -20.56 5.24 -10.18
N SER A 123 -21.14 4.08 -9.88
CA SER A 123 -22.14 3.98 -8.83
C SER A 123 -21.46 3.36 -7.61
N GLY A 124 -21.66 3.96 -6.42
CA GLY A 124 -20.99 3.58 -5.16
C GLY A 124 -21.07 2.08 -4.82
N ASP A 125 -22.04 1.36 -5.39
CA ASP A 125 -22.25 -0.09 -5.28
C ASP A 125 -21.05 -0.96 -5.66
N ASN A 126 -20.05 -0.44 -6.38
CA ASN A 126 -18.90 -1.21 -6.84
C ASN A 126 -17.64 -1.06 -5.97
N PHE A 127 -17.62 -0.13 -5.00
CA PHE A 127 -16.41 0.09 -4.19
C PHE A 127 -16.08 -1.10 -3.27
N ASP A 128 -17.07 -1.90 -2.91
CA ASP A 128 -16.88 -3.13 -2.13
C ASP A 128 -15.95 -4.14 -2.85
N LEU A 129 -15.86 -4.09 -4.19
CA LEU A 129 -14.94 -4.91 -4.98
C LEU A 129 -13.47 -4.43 -4.89
N VAL A 130 -13.25 -3.16 -4.50
CA VAL A 130 -11.92 -2.57 -4.32
C VAL A 130 -11.35 -2.90 -2.93
N ALA A 131 -12.21 -3.17 -1.94
CA ALA A 131 -11.80 -3.44 -0.56
C ALA A 131 -10.78 -4.59 -0.41
N PRO A 132 -10.90 -5.76 -1.10
CA PRO A 132 -9.90 -6.82 -1.03
C PRO A 132 -8.53 -6.41 -1.60
N ILE A 133 -8.52 -5.53 -2.59
CA ILE A 133 -7.28 -5.00 -3.17
C ILE A 133 -6.61 -4.05 -2.18
N LEU A 134 -7.40 -3.19 -1.51
CA LEU A 134 -6.90 -2.30 -0.46
C LEU A 134 -6.27 -3.07 0.71
N GLU A 135 -6.84 -4.21 1.11
CA GLU A 135 -6.26 -5.09 2.14
C GLU A 135 -4.85 -5.57 1.75
N LYS A 136 -4.61 -5.85 0.47
CA LYS A 136 -3.30 -6.26 -0.04
C LYS A 136 -2.31 -5.10 -0.12
N LEU A 137 -2.78 -3.89 -0.40
CA LEU A 137 -1.94 -2.69 -0.50
C LEU A 137 -1.49 -2.14 0.86
N TYR A 138 -2.30 -2.36 1.91
CA TYR A 138 -2.09 -1.78 3.24
C TYR A 138 -2.19 -2.85 4.34
N GLU A 139 -1.06 -3.36 4.80
CA GLU A 139 -0.99 -4.44 5.80
C GLU A 139 -1.77 -4.16 7.11
N GLY A 140 -1.82 -2.89 7.54
CA GLY A 140 -2.53 -2.45 8.74
C GLY A 140 -4.05 -2.26 8.56
N VAL A 141 -4.56 -2.33 7.33
CA VAL A 141 -5.97 -2.09 7.01
C VAL A 141 -6.54 -3.38 6.44
N LYS A 142 -7.51 -3.97 7.14
CA LYS A 142 -8.25 -5.15 6.65
C LYS A 142 -9.35 -4.74 5.68
N SER A 143 -10.07 -3.69 6.02
CA SER A 143 -11.12 -3.15 5.18
C SER A 143 -11.30 -1.66 5.49
N VAL A 144 -12.05 -0.98 4.64
CA VAL A 144 -12.41 0.41 4.84
C VAL A 144 -13.92 0.54 4.92
N GLU A 145 -14.39 1.54 5.65
CA GLU A 145 -15.78 1.96 5.62
C GLU A 145 -15.91 3.15 4.68
N HIS A 146 -16.96 3.14 3.89
CA HIS A 146 -17.28 4.22 2.97
C HIS A 146 -18.71 4.67 3.20
N ASP A 147 -18.95 5.94 2.89
CA ASP A 147 -20.26 6.57 2.89
C ASP A 147 -20.39 7.33 1.56
N ASP A 148 -21.42 7.00 0.78
CA ASP A 148 -21.60 7.38 -0.62
C ASP A 148 -20.32 7.15 -1.47
N ASP A 149 -19.56 8.22 -1.70
CA ASP A 149 -18.38 8.26 -2.56
C ASP A 149 -17.10 8.62 -1.80
N PHE A 150 -17.12 8.48 -0.47
CA PHE A 150 -16.04 8.84 0.43
C PHE A 150 -15.62 7.68 1.33
N ILE A 151 -14.31 7.45 1.43
CA ILE A 151 -13.72 6.59 2.46
C ILE A 151 -13.73 7.37 3.78
N THR A 152 -14.38 6.84 4.81
CA THR A 152 -14.62 7.53 6.09
C THR A 152 -13.87 6.89 7.26
N ALA A 153 -13.60 5.58 7.19
CA ALA A 153 -12.89 4.88 8.26
C ALA A 153 -11.99 3.76 7.72
N MET A 154 -10.98 3.40 8.50
CA MET A 154 -10.19 2.19 8.29
C MET A 154 -10.48 1.19 9.41
N ILE A 155 -10.53 -0.08 9.06
CA ILE A 155 -10.82 -1.18 9.97
C ILE A 155 -9.61 -2.13 9.97
N SER A 156 -9.06 -2.38 11.15
CA SER A 156 -7.90 -3.26 11.31
C SER A 156 -8.30 -4.75 11.28
N ARG A 157 -7.31 -5.64 11.16
CA ARG A 157 -7.55 -7.09 11.20
C ARG A 157 -8.19 -7.59 12.50
N LEU A 158 -7.97 -6.85 13.59
CA LEU A 158 -8.53 -7.14 14.92
C LEU A 158 -9.92 -6.51 15.12
N GLY A 159 -10.47 -5.85 14.09
CA GLY A 159 -11.79 -5.21 14.14
C GLY A 159 -11.78 -3.83 14.78
N GLU A 160 -10.61 -3.24 15.01
CA GLU A 160 -10.50 -1.85 15.46
C GLU A 160 -10.90 -0.92 14.33
N LYS A 161 -11.89 -0.06 14.57
CA LYS A 161 -12.33 0.97 13.63
C LYS A 161 -11.71 2.31 14.01
N VAL A 162 -11.02 2.93 13.07
CA VAL A 162 -10.44 4.27 13.22
C VAL A 162 -11.06 5.18 12.16
N LEU A 163 -11.78 6.22 12.60
CA LEU A 163 -12.34 7.24 11.72
C LEU A 163 -11.22 8.09 11.14
N LEU A 164 -11.26 8.33 9.83
CA LEU A 164 -10.28 9.19 9.17
C LEU A 164 -10.53 10.65 9.57
N ALA A 165 -9.44 11.36 9.89
CA ALA A 165 -9.48 12.78 10.18
C ALA A 165 -9.99 13.61 8.98
N ARG A 166 -9.71 13.13 7.76
CA ARG A 166 -10.19 13.71 6.52
C ARG A 166 -10.75 12.61 5.61
N PRO A 167 -12.07 12.52 5.41
CA PRO A 167 -12.65 11.59 4.44
C PRO A 167 -12.10 11.84 3.04
N VAL A 168 -11.88 10.77 2.27
CA VAL A 168 -11.26 10.84 0.94
C VAL A 168 -12.23 10.38 -0.12
N SER A 169 -12.48 11.24 -1.12
CA SER A 169 -13.34 10.87 -2.25
C SER A 169 -12.62 9.93 -3.21
N PHE A 170 -13.32 8.88 -3.63
CA PHE A 170 -12.83 7.92 -4.64
C PHE A 170 -13.46 8.12 -6.03
N LYS A 171 -14.03 9.30 -6.32
CA LYS A 171 -14.59 9.65 -7.65
C LYS A 171 -13.54 9.89 -8.74
N THR A 172 -12.30 10.15 -8.34
CA THR A 172 -11.20 10.45 -9.26
C THR A 172 -10.44 9.17 -9.64
N SER A 173 -9.39 9.29 -10.47
CA SER A 173 -8.51 8.16 -10.77
C SER A 173 -7.90 7.59 -9.48
N PRO A 174 -7.66 6.26 -9.39
CA PRO A 174 -6.85 5.65 -8.32
C PRO A 174 -5.51 6.35 -8.08
N GLU A 175 -4.89 6.88 -9.14
CA GLU A 175 -3.65 7.66 -9.05
C GLU A 175 -3.79 8.91 -8.17
N ASP A 176 -4.98 9.49 -8.10
CA ASP A 176 -5.22 10.69 -7.32
C ASP A 176 -5.66 10.34 -5.89
N TRP A 177 -6.59 9.39 -5.73
CA TRP A 177 -7.22 9.15 -4.43
C TRP A 177 -6.45 8.17 -3.55
N LEU A 178 -5.71 7.19 -4.09
CA LEU A 178 -4.91 6.27 -3.27
C LEU A 178 -3.81 6.99 -2.47
N PRO A 179 -3.00 7.89 -3.06
CA PRO A 179 -2.01 8.65 -2.29
C PRO A 179 -2.67 9.53 -1.22
N ARG A 180 -3.79 10.18 -1.55
CA ARG A 180 -4.55 11.00 -0.59
C ARG A 180 -5.14 10.17 0.55
N SER A 181 -5.60 8.96 0.25
CA SER A 181 -6.07 7.99 1.25
C SER A 181 -4.93 7.59 2.19
N GLU A 182 -3.75 7.25 1.66
CA GLU A 182 -2.58 6.94 2.48
C GLU A 182 -2.15 8.12 3.36
N GLU A 183 -2.13 9.34 2.82
CA GLU A 183 -1.80 10.52 3.60
C GLU A 183 -2.84 10.79 4.69
N SER A 184 -4.13 10.64 4.38
CA SER A 184 -5.19 10.77 5.38
C SER A 184 -5.06 9.73 6.49
N MET A 185 -4.72 8.48 6.17
CA MET A 185 -4.45 7.43 7.17
C MET A 185 -3.28 7.83 8.08
N LYS A 186 -2.16 8.31 7.53
CA LYS A 186 -0.99 8.75 8.30
C LYS A 186 -1.33 9.89 9.25
N VAL A 187 -1.96 10.94 8.74
CA VAL A 187 -2.38 12.10 9.53
C VAL A 187 -3.37 11.70 10.63
N THR A 188 -4.28 10.77 10.34
CA THR A 188 -5.23 10.25 11.33
C THR A 188 -4.52 9.57 12.50
N VAL A 189 -3.52 8.73 12.21
CA VAL A 189 -2.73 8.05 13.25
C VAL A 189 -1.90 9.06 14.05
N GLU A 190 -1.26 10.02 13.38
CA GLU A 190 -0.50 11.10 14.02
C GLU A 190 -1.36 11.90 15.01
N LEU A 191 -2.53 12.37 14.56
CA LEU A 191 -3.47 13.09 15.42
C LEU A 191 -4.00 12.22 16.56
N SER A 192 -4.18 10.92 16.33
CA SER A 192 -4.59 9.98 17.38
C SER A 192 -3.50 9.82 18.45
N ILE A 193 -2.23 9.73 18.04
CA ILE A 193 -1.08 9.68 18.97
C ILE A 193 -0.97 10.98 19.75
N GLN A 194 -1.07 12.14 19.08
CA GLN A 194 -1.01 13.44 19.74
C GLN A 194 -2.12 13.58 20.79
N LYS A 195 -3.36 13.28 20.43
CA LYS A 195 -4.50 13.31 21.36
C LYS A 195 -4.29 12.35 22.54
N ALA A 196 -3.80 11.16 22.27
CA ALA A 196 -3.50 10.18 23.32
C ALA A 196 -2.42 10.71 24.28
N TYR A 197 -1.35 11.32 23.77
CA TYR A 197 -0.27 11.90 24.59
C TYR A 197 -0.77 13.04 25.46
N GLU A 198 -1.53 13.98 24.89
CA GLU A 198 -2.09 15.14 25.61
C GLU A 198 -3.11 14.76 26.70
N THR A 199 -3.70 13.56 26.61
CA THR A 199 -4.69 13.07 27.56
C THR A 199 -4.12 12.08 28.58
N PHE A 200 -2.91 11.55 28.36
CA PHE A 200 -2.31 10.50 29.18
C PHE A 200 -2.26 10.84 30.67
N ASP A 201 -1.75 12.04 31.00
CA ASP A 201 -1.58 12.48 32.39
C ASP A 201 -2.89 13.02 33.01
N LYS A 202 -3.93 13.26 32.19
CA LYS A 202 -5.22 13.80 32.63
C LYS A 202 -6.18 12.73 33.14
N PHE A 203 -6.00 11.48 32.71
CA PHE A 203 -6.82 10.37 33.18
C PHE A 203 -6.24 9.81 34.48
N GLU A 204 -7.08 9.63 35.49
CA GLU A 204 -6.69 8.89 36.70
C GLU A 204 -6.66 7.38 36.41
N ASN A 205 -7.67 6.86 35.70
CA ASN A 205 -7.76 5.45 35.34
C ASN A 205 -7.13 5.15 33.97
N ARG A 206 -6.01 4.40 33.98
CA ARG A 206 -5.29 4.01 32.76
C ARG A 206 -6.08 3.07 31.85
N VAL A 207 -6.92 2.18 32.39
CA VAL A 207 -7.72 1.25 31.58
C VAL A 207 -8.79 2.00 30.78
N GLU A 208 -9.40 3.01 31.38
CA GLU A 208 -10.36 3.88 30.68
C GLU A 208 -9.68 4.71 29.60
N TRP A 209 -8.48 5.24 29.88
CA TRP A 209 -7.69 5.95 28.88
C TRP A 209 -7.36 5.07 27.67
N ILE A 210 -6.92 3.82 27.88
CA ILE A 210 -6.65 2.86 26.78
C ILE A 210 -7.92 2.62 25.95
N LYS A 211 -9.08 2.42 26.59
CA LYS A 211 -10.36 2.20 25.88
C LYS A 211 -10.84 3.40 25.07
N SER A 212 -10.39 4.62 25.43
CA SER A 212 -10.79 5.86 24.77
C SER A 212 -9.94 6.22 23.55
N ASN A 213 -8.84 5.49 23.32
CA ASN A 213 -7.88 5.75 22.24
C ASN A 213 -7.72 4.52 21.35
N SER A 214 -7.14 4.70 20.17
CA SER A 214 -6.76 3.55 19.35
C SER A 214 -5.64 2.74 20.05
N ALA A 215 -5.60 1.45 19.80
CA ALA A 215 -4.61 0.53 20.37
C ALA A 215 -3.19 0.97 20.00
N GLN A 216 -2.96 1.34 18.74
CA GLN A 216 -1.66 1.82 18.27
C GLN A 216 -1.25 3.12 18.98
N ALA A 217 -2.15 4.11 19.08
CA ALA A 217 -1.85 5.35 19.78
C ALA A 217 -1.56 5.12 21.27
N SER A 218 -2.35 4.25 21.90
CA SER A 218 -2.18 3.90 23.31
C SER A 218 -0.80 3.29 23.59
N ILE A 219 -0.40 2.29 22.79
CA ILE A 219 0.88 1.59 22.97
C ILE A 219 2.05 2.56 22.78
N VAL A 220 2.03 3.37 21.71
CA VAL A 220 3.11 4.31 21.41
C VAL A 220 3.27 5.31 22.55
N VAL A 221 2.18 5.89 23.04
CA VAL A 221 2.24 6.88 24.13
C VAL A 221 2.70 6.23 25.44
N ILE A 222 2.26 5.00 25.76
CA ILE A 222 2.76 4.26 26.92
C ILE A 222 4.28 4.05 26.81
N GLN A 223 4.80 3.69 25.64
CA GLN A 223 6.23 3.50 25.42
C GLN A 223 7.01 4.80 25.61
N ILE A 224 6.52 5.92 25.07
CA ILE A 224 7.14 7.25 25.25
C ILE A 224 7.17 7.62 26.74
N LYS A 225 6.01 7.57 27.41
CA LYS A 225 5.89 7.92 28.83
C LYS A 225 6.72 7.00 29.73
N HIS A 226 6.80 5.72 29.39
CA HIS A 226 7.66 4.78 30.10
C HIS A 226 9.14 5.16 29.98
N ALA A 227 9.59 5.52 28.77
CA ALA A 227 10.97 5.98 28.55
C ALA A 227 11.26 7.28 29.32
N GLU A 228 10.37 8.29 29.25
CA GLU A 228 10.48 9.54 30.02
C GLU A 228 10.64 9.25 31.53
N MET A 229 9.79 8.40 32.10
CA MET A 229 9.84 8.04 33.52
C MET A 229 11.13 7.29 33.91
N VAL A 230 11.63 6.41 33.03
CA VAL A 230 12.89 5.69 33.27
C VAL A 230 14.08 6.66 33.25
N ASP A 231 14.12 7.58 32.29
CA ASP A 231 15.17 8.59 32.19
C ASP A 231 15.19 9.51 33.42
N GLU A 232 14.02 9.94 33.90
CA GLU A 232 13.88 10.71 35.15
C GLU A 232 14.32 9.92 36.40
N ALA A 233 13.96 8.63 36.48
CA ALA A 233 14.37 7.75 37.57
C ALA A 233 15.89 7.52 37.60
N ILE A 234 16.52 7.39 36.42
CA ILE A 234 17.97 7.24 36.32
C ILE A 234 18.66 8.55 36.71
N ALA A 235 18.19 9.70 36.20
CA ALA A 235 18.75 11.00 36.55
C ALA A 235 18.68 11.29 38.05
N SER A 236 17.55 10.99 38.70
CA SER A 236 17.37 11.19 40.14
C SER A 236 18.22 10.25 41.01
N GLN A 237 18.45 9.01 40.58
CA GLN A 237 19.34 8.07 41.30
C GLN A 237 20.83 8.43 41.20
N ILE A 238 21.25 9.00 40.07
CA ILE A 238 22.61 9.51 39.88
C ILE A 238 22.86 10.67 40.87
N ASP A 239 21.86 11.52 41.11
CA ASP A 239 22.01 12.72 41.95
C ASP A 239 22.21 12.37 43.44
N GLU A 240 21.40 11.48 44.03
CA GLU A 240 21.56 11.15 45.45
C GLU A 240 22.87 10.40 45.79
N GLY A 241 23.30 9.48 44.93
CA GLY A 241 24.46 8.62 45.19
C GLY A 241 25.80 9.33 44.93
N ILE A 242 25.88 10.15 43.90
CA ILE A 242 27.11 10.87 43.52
C ILE A 242 27.28 12.11 44.39
N VAL A 243 26.20 12.85 44.70
CA VAL A 243 26.28 14.00 45.61
C VAL A 243 26.70 13.57 47.02
N LYS A 244 26.18 12.46 47.54
CA LYS A 244 26.63 11.91 48.85
C LYS A 244 28.09 11.49 48.84
N LYS A 245 28.58 10.84 47.77
CA LYS A 245 30.01 10.45 47.64
C LYS A 245 30.93 11.66 47.44
N SER A 246 30.51 12.64 46.64
CA SER A 246 31.23 13.90 46.41
C SER A 246 31.32 14.72 47.70
N ASN A 247 30.21 14.89 48.43
CA ASN A 247 30.19 15.59 49.71
C ASN A 247 30.99 14.87 50.80
N ARG A 248 31.00 13.53 50.80
CA ARG A 248 31.83 12.73 51.72
C ARG A 248 33.32 12.89 51.41
N ALA A 249 33.72 12.85 50.14
CA ALA A 249 35.11 13.09 49.72
C ALA A 249 35.56 14.53 50.04
N ARG A 250 34.67 15.51 49.85
CA ARG A 250 34.91 16.94 50.16
C ARG A 250 35.01 17.19 51.67
N SER A 251 34.21 16.51 52.48
CA SER A 251 34.31 16.52 53.95
C SER A 251 35.62 15.91 54.46
N MET A 252 36.10 14.82 53.84
CA MET A 252 37.38 14.20 54.19
C MET A 252 38.55 15.13 53.88
N TYR A 253 38.57 15.73 52.69
CA TYR A 253 39.61 16.68 52.29
C TYR A 253 39.68 17.93 53.19
N ASN A 254 38.52 18.50 53.56
CA ASN A 254 38.48 19.66 54.44
C ASN A 254 38.93 19.33 55.89
N SER A 255 38.63 18.13 56.39
CA SER A 255 39.09 17.70 57.72
C SER A 255 40.61 17.49 57.82
N GLU A 256 41.25 17.13 56.71
CA GLU A 256 42.71 17.00 56.61
C GLU A 256 43.43 18.36 56.51
N LEU A 257 42.76 19.39 55.96
CA LEU A 257 43.29 20.75 55.87
C LEU A 257 43.27 21.50 57.21
N ASP A 258 42.27 21.27 58.06
CA ASP A 258 42.16 21.91 59.39
C ASP A 258 43.25 21.43 60.38
N HIS A 259 43.96 20.33 60.07
CA HIS A 259 45.07 19.82 60.87
C HIS A 259 46.46 20.30 60.40
N ASN A 260 46.54 21.17 59.38
CA ASN A 260 47.79 21.67 58.84
C ASN A 260 47.80 23.21 58.70
N PRO A 261 48.41 23.98 59.62
CA PRO A 261 48.29 25.44 59.69
C PRO A 261 49.08 26.21 58.61
N GLY A 262 49.37 25.59 57.46
CA GLY A 262 50.38 26.08 56.51
C GLY A 262 49.95 26.26 55.04
N SER A 263 48.66 26.20 54.69
CA SER A 263 48.28 26.31 53.26
C SER A 263 47.21 27.38 53.00
N GLN A 264 47.59 28.39 52.20
CA GLN A 264 46.73 29.48 51.75
C GLN A 264 45.66 28.99 50.75
N PRO A 265 44.47 29.64 50.70
CA PRO A 265 43.42 29.24 49.79
C PRO A 265 43.79 29.58 48.35
N ARG A 266 43.88 28.57 47.47
CA ARG A 266 43.96 28.80 46.02
C ARG A 266 42.59 29.23 45.51
N SER A 267 42.62 30.33 44.77
CA SER A 267 41.51 31.02 44.12
C SER A 267 40.52 30.08 43.42
N SER A 268 39.24 30.38 43.62
CA SER A 268 38.07 29.88 42.90
C SER A 268 38.26 29.82 41.38
N LEU A 269 37.96 28.68 40.77
CA LEU A 269 37.63 28.59 39.35
C LEU A 269 36.10 28.64 39.18
N PRO A 270 35.60 29.18 38.05
CA PRO A 270 34.21 29.60 37.90
C PRO A 270 33.29 28.39 37.70
N ASN A 271 32.08 28.49 38.27
CA ASN A 271 30.94 27.68 37.84
C ASN A 271 30.61 28.08 36.40
N ASP A 272 30.81 27.18 35.45
CA ASP A 272 29.99 27.06 34.23
C ASP A 272 30.47 25.86 33.41
N LEU A 273 29.67 24.80 33.46
CA LEU A 273 29.30 23.79 32.43
C LEU A 273 28.86 22.48 33.10
#